data_AF-A0A662I1M8-F1
#
_entry.id   AF-A0A662I1M8-F1
#
_cell.length_a   1.000
_cell.length_b   1.000
_cell.length_c   1.000
_cell.angle_alpha   90.00
_cell.angle_beta   90.00
_cell.angle_gamma   90.00
#
_symmetry.space_group_name_H-M   'P 1'
#
loop_
_entity.id
_entity.type
_entity.pdbx_description
1 polymer ?
#
loop_
_entity_poly.entity_id
_entity_poly.type
_entity_poly.pdbx_seq_one_letter_code
_entity_poly.pdbx_strand_id
1 'polypeptide(L)'
;MSEYEILVTEKLKHRSIRSLFRVIDAFQSYEGDWSIILMPKEVAEGDVDESNLDKATPIPATHGAILFPDFIVNEDKLAEIVNLPVGERKIIESGTPLWLVLRESKLEYLFERYPELIEETSFEVFLPLKENCEVDISKESFPYLDRVEIFETEVQLLDPEIVLKILNEVNYVDEYLEKIEEAFSEKAVEEKTKVLAIRGICPASITLSRLENYVKKLVEENDCFKEGTMMFTRIYLREAWSP
;
A
#
# COMPACT_ATOMS: atom_id res chain seq x y z
N MET A 1 5.55 20.67 -13.75
CA MET A 1 4.66 19.62 -13.23
C MET A 1 5.40 18.32 -13.45
N SER A 2 5.88 17.71 -12.38
CA SER A 2 6.37 16.33 -12.48
C SER A 2 5.18 15.41 -12.79
N GLU A 3 5.48 14.30 -13.45
CA GLU A 3 4.50 13.25 -13.70
C GLU A 3 4.31 12.42 -12.41
N TYR A 4 3.17 11.74 -12.26
CA TYR A 4 3.01 10.78 -11.16
C TYR A 4 4.01 9.64 -11.33
N GLU A 5 4.76 9.36 -10.28
CA GLU A 5 5.75 8.30 -10.26
C GLU A 5 5.83 7.69 -8.86
N ILE A 6 5.87 6.37 -8.76
CA ILE A 6 6.14 5.65 -7.51
C ILE A 6 7.66 5.68 -7.32
N LEU A 7 8.12 6.19 -6.19
CA LEU A 7 9.52 6.51 -5.93
C LEU A 7 10.28 5.26 -5.46
N VAL A 8 10.43 4.30 -6.38
CA VAL A 8 11.23 3.08 -6.26
C VAL A 8 12.02 2.86 -7.54
N THR A 9 13.06 2.02 -7.50
CA THR A 9 13.90 1.78 -8.69
C THR A 9 13.09 1.24 -9.89
N GLU A 10 13.48 1.63 -11.11
CA GLU A 10 12.88 1.14 -12.36
C GLU A 10 12.83 -0.39 -12.46
N LYS A 11 13.85 -1.06 -11.91
CA LYS A 11 13.91 -2.52 -11.85
C LYS A 11 12.72 -3.11 -11.07
N LEU A 12 12.28 -2.44 -10.01
CA LEU A 12 11.12 -2.87 -9.22
C LEU A 12 9.82 -2.55 -9.95
N LYS A 13 9.71 -1.37 -10.58
CA LYS A 13 8.50 -0.96 -11.30
C LYS A 13 8.07 -1.94 -12.40
N HIS A 14 9.05 -2.55 -13.09
CA HIS A 14 8.79 -3.53 -14.15
C HIS A 14 8.45 -4.94 -13.66
N ARG A 15 8.48 -5.20 -12.35
CA ARG A 15 8.09 -6.50 -11.77
C ARG A 15 6.60 -6.54 -11.48
N SER A 16 6.03 -7.75 -11.49
CA SER A 16 4.65 -7.97 -11.05
C SER A 16 4.50 -7.67 -9.56
N ILE A 17 3.35 -7.15 -9.14
CA ILE A 17 3.10 -6.79 -7.73
C ILE A 17 3.30 -8.02 -6.81
N ARG A 18 2.80 -9.20 -7.20
CA ARG A 18 3.04 -10.45 -6.45
C ARG A 18 4.50 -10.81 -6.26
N SER A 19 5.36 -10.49 -7.21
CA SER A 19 6.81 -10.75 -7.11
C SER A 19 7.56 -9.70 -6.29
N LEU A 20 6.86 -8.63 -5.88
CA LEU A 20 7.35 -7.58 -5.01
C LEU A 20 6.87 -7.74 -3.57
N PHE A 21 6.19 -8.86 -3.22
CA PHE A 21 5.66 -9.12 -1.88
C PHE A 21 6.61 -8.69 -0.77
N ARG A 22 7.86 -9.18 -0.78
CA ARG A 22 8.88 -8.81 0.23
C ARG A 22 9.28 -7.34 0.27
N VAL A 23 9.29 -6.70 -0.89
CA VAL A 23 9.62 -5.28 -0.96
C VAL A 23 8.47 -4.48 -0.36
N ILE A 24 7.23 -4.78 -0.78
CA ILE A 24 6.02 -4.14 -0.27
C ILE A 24 5.90 -4.37 1.24
N ASP A 25 6.13 -5.59 1.70
CA ASP A 25 6.14 -5.96 3.11
C ASP A 25 7.19 -5.18 3.90
N ALA A 26 8.40 -5.01 3.37
CA ALA A 26 9.42 -4.17 4.02
C ALA A 26 8.99 -2.69 4.14
N PHE A 27 8.30 -2.14 3.14
CA PHE A 27 7.71 -0.80 3.27
C PHE A 27 6.60 -0.79 4.33
N GLN A 28 5.63 -1.70 4.25
CA GLN A 28 4.45 -1.65 5.09
C GLN A 28 4.73 -2.04 6.55
N SER A 29 5.70 -2.92 6.82
CA SER A 29 6.11 -3.28 8.18
C SER A 29 7.04 -2.26 8.85
N TYR A 30 7.51 -1.24 8.13
CA TYR A 30 8.37 -0.21 8.69
C TYR A 30 7.63 0.63 9.75
N GLU A 31 8.13 0.61 10.98
CA GLU A 31 7.59 1.35 12.11
C GLU A 31 8.17 2.78 12.20
N GLY A 32 7.95 3.58 11.16
CA GLY A 32 8.40 4.97 11.13
C GLY A 32 7.60 5.88 12.06
N ASP A 33 8.25 6.89 12.63
CA ASP A 33 7.62 7.94 13.46
C ASP A 33 6.98 9.01 12.57
N TRP A 34 5.97 8.60 11.80
CA TRP A 34 5.23 9.50 10.93
C TRP A 34 4.23 10.33 11.74
N SER A 35 4.28 11.66 11.54
CA SER A 35 3.40 12.62 12.21
C SER A 35 1.90 12.43 11.90
N ILE A 36 1.59 11.89 10.72
CA ILE A 36 0.21 11.68 10.26
C ILE A 36 -0.19 10.23 10.55
N ILE A 37 -1.34 10.05 11.19
CA ILE A 37 -1.96 8.74 11.40
C ILE A 37 -3.33 8.73 10.74
N LEU A 38 -3.51 7.84 9.75
CA LEU A 38 -4.78 7.64 9.05
C LEU A 38 -5.44 6.36 9.54
N MET A 39 -6.57 6.48 10.23
CA MET A 39 -7.28 5.34 10.85
C MET A 39 -8.78 5.37 10.56
N PRO A 40 -9.46 4.21 10.60
CA PRO A 40 -10.91 4.12 10.60
C PRO A 40 -11.50 4.89 11.78
N LYS A 41 -12.72 5.38 11.60
CA LYS A 41 -13.40 6.20 12.60
C LYS A 41 -13.60 5.45 13.92
N GLU A 42 -13.92 4.16 13.83
CA GLU A 42 -14.17 3.27 14.96
C GLU A 42 -12.91 3.10 15.84
N VAL A 43 -11.73 3.12 15.21
CA VAL A 43 -10.45 3.10 15.94
C VAL A 43 -10.23 4.42 16.66
N ALA A 44 -10.49 5.55 15.99
CA ALA A 44 -10.34 6.88 16.58
C ALA A 44 -11.30 7.13 17.76
N GLU A 45 -12.48 6.49 17.75
CA GLU A 45 -13.47 6.57 18.83
C GLU A 45 -13.13 5.66 20.03
N GLY A 46 -12.11 4.80 19.91
CA GLY A 46 -11.64 3.91 20.98
C GLY A 46 -12.46 2.63 21.13
N ASP A 47 -13.23 2.26 20.09
CA ASP A 47 -14.12 1.10 20.11
C ASP A 47 -13.41 -0.23 19.75
N VAL A 48 -12.10 -0.18 19.48
CA VAL A 48 -11.31 -1.32 19.04
C VAL A 48 -10.04 -1.46 19.89
N ASP A 49 -9.79 -2.68 20.35
CA ASP A 49 -8.57 -3.05 21.07
C ASP A 49 -7.35 -2.96 20.15
N GLU A 50 -6.26 -2.35 20.62
CA GLU A 50 -4.99 -2.18 19.88
C GLU A 50 -4.43 -3.50 19.33
N SER A 51 -4.69 -4.63 20.01
CA SER A 51 -4.25 -5.96 19.56
C SER A 51 -4.90 -6.41 18.23
N ASN A 52 -5.98 -5.73 17.80
CA ASN A 52 -6.66 -5.97 16.55
C ASN A 52 -6.32 -4.93 15.48
N LEU A 53 -5.22 -4.19 15.65
CA LEU A 53 -4.80 -3.17 14.70
C LEU A 53 -3.50 -3.59 14.00
N ASP A 54 -3.47 -3.45 12.68
CA ASP A 54 -2.25 -3.48 11.88
C ASP A 54 -1.87 -2.07 11.47
N LYS A 55 -0.57 -1.83 11.31
CA LYS A 55 -0.02 -0.56 10.83
C LYS A 55 0.68 -0.78 9.51
N ALA A 56 0.58 0.20 8.61
CA ALA A 56 1.31 0.19 7.37
C ALA A 56 1.93 1.55 7.07
N THR A 57 3.21 1.52 6.68
CA THR A 57 3.90 2.65 6.07
C THR A 57 3.75 2.58 4.53
N PRO A 58 3.36 3.67 3.85
CA PRO A 58 3.15 3.66 2.41
C PRO A 58 4.45 3.63 1.62
N ILE A 59 4.36 3.27 0.34
CA ILE A 59 5.43 3.47 -0.64
C ILE A 59 5.33 4.92 -1.16
N PRO A 60 6.43 5.69 -1.15
CA PRO A 60 6.42 7.10 -1.54
C PRO A 60 6.11 7.27 -3.04
N ALA A 61 5.42 8.34 -3.40
CA ALA A 61 5.16 8.76 -4.79
C ALA A 61 5.42 10.27 -4.97
N THR A 62 5.56 10.74 -6.21
CA THR A 62 5.73 12.19 -6.50
C THR A 62 4.50 13.01 -6.12
N HIS A 63 3.32 12.39 -6.14
CA HIS A 63 2.07 12.98 -5.65
C HIS A 63 1.50 12.02 -4.61
N GLY A 64 1.73 12.32 -3.34
CA GLY A 64 1.25 11.52 -2.21
C GLY A 64 1.96 10.16 -2.07
N ALA A 65 1.20 9.08 -1.97
CA ALA A 65 1.71 7.75 -1.62
C ALA A 65 0.78 6.60 -2.04
N ILE A 66 1.31 5.37 -2.04
CA ILE A 66 0.56 4.14 -2.37
C ILE A 66 0.79 3.01 -1.36
N LEU A 67 -0.25 2.24 -1.06
CA LEU A 67 -0.26 1.07 -0.19
C LEU A 67 -0.84 -0.14 -0.93
N PHE A 68 -0.48 -1.34 -0.44
CA PHE A 68 -0.99 -2.64 -0.86
C PHE A 68 -1.43 -3.43 0.38
N PRO A 69 -2.59 -3.10 0.97
CA PRO A 69 -2.97 -3.58 2.30
C PRO A 69 -3.10 -5.10 2.37
N ASP A 70 -3.66 -5.71 1.32
CA ASP A 70 -4.00 -7.13 1.30
C ASP A 70 -3.45 -7.83 0.06
N PHE A 71 -3.00 -9.06 0.26
CA PHE A 71 -2.68 -10.01 -0.79
C PHE A 71 -3.67 -11.17 -0.72
N ILE A 72 -4.46 -11.34 -1.79
CA ILE A 72 -5.47 -12.39 -1.89
C ILE A 72 -4.82 -13.64 -2.47
N VAL A 73 -4.84 -14.70 -1.67
CA VAL A 73 -4.13 -15.96 -1.95
C VAL A 73 -5.09 -17.00 -2.53
N ASN A 74 -4.61 -17.76 -3.51
CA ASN A 74 -5.30 -18.95 -3.99
C ASN A 74 -5.10 -20.12 -3.03
N GLU A 75 -6.11 -20.35 -2.19
CA GLU A 75 -6.12 -21.40 -1.17
C GLU A 75 -5.99 -22.82 -1.74
N ASP A 76 -6.61 -23.09 -2.89
CA ASP A 76 -6.55 -24.41 -3.53
C ASP A 76 -5.11 -24.74 -3.98
N LYS A 77 -4.46 -23.80 -4.68
CA LYS A 77 -3.05 -23.93 -5.09
C LYS A 77 -2.13 -23.99 -3.88
N LEU A 78 -2.40 -23.21 -2.84
CA LEU A 78 -1.63 -23.25 -1.59
C LEU A 78 -1.71 -24.65 -0.99
N ALA A 79 -2.92 -25.22 -0.85
CA ALA A 79 -3.16 -26.56 -0.31
C ALA A 79 -2.42 -27.67 -1.09
N GLU A 80 -2.38 -27.56 -2.43
CA GLU A 80 -1.62 -28.46 -3.29
C GLU A 80 -0.12 -28.39 -3.02
N ILE A 81 0.45 -27.18 -2.93
CA ILE A 81 1.90 -26.97 -2.73
C ILE A 81 2.34 -27.41 -1.35
N VAL A 82 1.58 -27.10 -0.30
CA VAL A 82 1.94 -27.48 1.08
C VAL A 82 1.72 -28.97 1.36
N ASN A 83 1.16 -29.73 0.41
CA ASN A 83 0.91 -31.17 0.45
C ASN A 83 0.34 -31.62 1.79
N LEU A 84 -0.70 -30.91 2.26
CA LEU A 84 -1.23 -31.09 3.60
C LEU A 84 -1.80 -32.50 3.79
N PRO A 85 -1.56 -33.14 4.95
CA PRO A 85 -2.22 -34.38 5.32
C PRO A 85 -3.75 -34.24 5.23
N VAL A 86 -4.44 -35.33 4.90
CA VAL A 86 -5.92 -35.36 4.74
C VAL A 86 -6.68 -34.82 5.97
N GLY A 87 -6.10 -34.93 7.17
CA GLY A 87 -6.68 -34.37 8.40
C GLY A 87 -6.63 -32.84 8.49
N GLU A 88 -5.58 -32.21 7.97
CA GLU A 88 -5.44 -30.74 7.92
C GLU A 88 -6.32 -30.14 6.82
N ARG A 89 -6.52 -30.86 5.70
CA ARG A 89 -7.51 -30.47 4.68
C ARG A 89 -8.94 -30.35 5.22
N LYS A 90 -9.31 -31.20 6.18
CA LYS A 90 -10.63 -31.13 6.83
C LYS A 90 -10.83 -29.89 7.71
N ILE A 91 -9.76 -29.29 8.22
CA ILE A 91 -9.79 -28.01 8.95
C ILE A 91 -10.02 -26.84 7.99
N ILE A 92 -9.54 -26.97 6.74
CA ILE A 92 -9.85 -26.02 5.65
C ILE A 92 -11.32 -26.16 5.23
N GLU A 93 -11.83 -27.40 5.13
CA GLU A 93 -13.23 -27.66 4.79
C GLU A 93 -14.22 -27.11 5.84
N SER A 94 -13.76 -26.81 7.07
CA SER A 94 -14.54 -26.07 8.07
C SER A 94 -14.58 -24.56 7.88
N GLY A 95 -13.94 -24.04 6.83
CA GLY A 95 -14.00 -22.62 6.44
C GLY A 95 -12.85 -21.74 6.92
N THR A 96 -11.83 -22.32 7.58
CA THR A 96 -10.63 -21.56 8.00
C THR A 96 -9.60 -21.52 6.86
N PRO A 97 -9.20 -20.32 6.37
CA PRO A 97 -8.15 -20.18 5.36
C PRO A 97 -6.79 -20.75 5.82
N LEU A 98 -6.06 -21.38 4.91
CA LEU A 98 -4.74 -21.97 5.18
C LEU A 98 -3.68 -20.96 5.53
N TRP A 99 -3.73 -19.78 4.93
CA TRP A 99 -2.79 -18.71 5.25
C TRP A 99 -2.89 -18.24 6.71
N LEU A 100 -4.00 -18.51 7.41
CA LEU A 100 -4.09 -18.25 8.86
C LEU A 100 -3.52 -19.37 9.73
N VAL A 101 -3.47 -20.59 9.21
CA VAL A 101 -3.01 -21.77 9.94
C VAL A 101 -1.50 -21.97 9.80
N LEU A 102 -0.96 -21.60 8.64
CA LEU A 102 0.46 -21.71 8.36
C LEU A 102 1.23 -20.65 9.14
N ARG A 103 2.39 -21.03 9.68
CA ARG A 103 3.31 -20.06 10.28
C ARG A 103 3.72 -19.03 9.24
N GLU A 104 3.78 -17.77 9.64
CA GLU A 104 4.19 -16.63 8.82
C GLU A 104 5.47 -16.90 8.02
N SER A 105 6.57 -17.28 8.68
CA SER A 105 7.84 -17.66 8.01
C SER A 105 7.69 -18.72 6.90
N LYS A 106 6.71 -19.62 7.00
CA LYS A 106 6.43 -20.61 5.94
C LYS A 106 5.65 -19.99 4.79
N LEU A 107 4.70 -19.09 5.07
CA LEU A 107 3.93 -18.38 4.04
C LEU A 107 4.82 -17.47 3.22
N GLU A 108 5.65 -16.68 3.90
CA GLU A 108 6.59 -15.80 3.22
C GLU A 108 7.52 -16.57 2.27
N TYR A 109 8.06 -17.70 2.72
CA TYR A 109 8.86 -18.59 1.89
C TYR A 109 8.09 -19.11 0.67
N LEU A 110 6.80 -19.45 0.86
CA LEU A 110 5.94 -19.92 -0.23
C LEU A 110 5.65 -18.79 -1.22
N PHE A 111 5.39 -17.56 -0.78
CA PHE A 111 5.14 -16.43 -1.66
C PHE A 111 6.39 -15.98 -2.42
N GLU A 112 7.58 -16.10 -1.83
CA GLU A 112 8.83 -15.90 -2.57
C GLU A 112 9.05 -16.94 -3.67
N ARG A 113 8.78 -18.21 -3.36
CA ARG A 113 9.05 -19.33 -4.26
C ARG A 113 7.96 -19.56 -5.32
N TYR A 114 6.72 -19.26 -4.96
CA TYR A 114 5.51 -19.47 -5.74
C TYR A 114 4.64 -18.20 -5.72
N PRO A 115 5.12 -17.07 -6.28
CA PRO A 115 4.40 -15.80 -6.23
C PRO A 115 3.02 -15.86 -6.93
N GLU A 116 2.79 -16.82 -7.82
CA GLU A 116 1.50 -17.10 -8.45
C GLU A 116 0.39 -17.54 -7.48
N LEU A 117 0.74 -17.86 -6.23
CA LEU A 117 -0.22 -18.05 -5.15
C LEU A 117 -0.98 -16.77 -4.84
N ILE A 118 -0.36 -15.60 -5.02
CA ILE A 118 -1.01 -14.31 -4.87
C ILE A 118 -1.70 -13.97 -6.19
N GLU A 119 -3.04 -14.01 -6.20
CA GLU A 119 -3.85 -13.78 -7.39
C GLU A 119 -4.24 -12.31 -7.55
N GLU A 120 -4.68 -11.71 -6.46
CA GLU A 120 -5.13 -10.32 -6.41
C GLU A 120 -4.49 -9.59 -5.24
N THR A 121 -4.56 -8.27 -5.28
CA THR A 121 -4.10 -7.40 -4.20
C THR A 121 -5.00 -6.19 -4.11
N SER A 122 -5.32 -5.79 -2.89
CA SER A 122 -5.93 -4.49 -2.63
C SER A 122 -4.85 -3.42 -2.74
N PHE A 123 -5.23 -2.22 -3.14
CA PHE A 123 -4.35 -1.06 -3.14
C PHE A 123 -5.10 0.17 -2.64
N GLU A 124 -4.36 1.09 -2.02
CA GLU A 124 -4.84 2.42 -1.67
C GLU A 124 -3.85 3.47 -2.21
N VAL A 125 -4.34 4.47 -2.94
CA VAL A 125 -3.54 5.62 -3.40
C VAL A 125 -4.08 6.87 -2.72
N PHE A 126 -3.18 7.66 -2.13
CA PHE A 126 -3.51 8.91 -1.45
C PHE A 126 -2.90 10.07 -2.22
N LEU A 127 -3.73 10.99 -2.70
CA LEU A 127 -3.31 12.12 -3.54
C LEU A 127 -3.73 13.44 -2.88
N PRO A 128 -2.78 14.32 -2.50
CA PRO A 128 -3.12 15.63 -1.96
C PRO A 128 -3.70 16.53 -3.06
N LEU A 129 -4.80 17.22 -2.75
CA LEU A 129 -5.52 18.08 -3.70
C LEU A 129 -5.08 19.55 -3.57
N LYS A 130 -5.16 20.29 -4.68
CA LYS A 130 -5.11 21.76 -4.68
C LYS A 130 -6.42 22.33 -4.12
N GLU A 131 -6.38 23.59 -3.67
CA GLU A 131 -7.58 24.27 -3.18
C GLU A 131 -8.69 24.31 -4.24
N ASN A 132 -9.94 24.12 -3.81
CA ASN A 132 -11.15 24.18 -4.64
C ASN A 132 -11.21 23.17 -5.81
N CYS A 133 -10.45 22.08 -5.74
CA CYS A 133 -10.56 21.00 -6.71
C CYS A 133 -11.69 20.02 -6.38
N GLU A 134 -12.47 19.69 -7.41
CA GLU A 134 -13.41 18.59 -7.44
C GLU A 134 -12.92 17.60 -8.49
N VAL A 135 -12.66 16.37 -8.06
CA VAL A 135 -12.21 15.28 -8.95
C VAL A 135 -13.30 14.23 -8.93
N ASP A 136 -13.83 13.91 -10.11
CA ASP A 136 -14.76 12.79 -10.29
C ASP A 136 -14.00 11.61 -10.92
N ILE A 137 -14.06 10.46 -10.27
CA ILE A 137 -13.35 9.25 -10.69
C ILE A 137 -14.37 8.13 -10.77
N SER A 138 -14.43 7.51 -11.94
CA SER A 138 -15.32 6.39 -12.19
C SER A 138 -14.52 5.13 -12.52
N LYS A 139 -15.18 3.98 -12.46
CA LYS A 139 -14.60 2.70 -12.92
C LYS A 139 -14.22 2.73 -14.41
N GLU A 140 -14.77 3.66 -15.18
CA GLU A 140 -14.48 3.82 -16.60
C GLU A 140 -13.13 4.52 -16.82
N SER A 141 -12.78 5.47 -15.93
CA SER A 141 -11.50 6.20 -15.99
C SER A 141 -10.38 5.47 -15.24
N PHE A 142 -10.70 4.75 -14.15
CA PHE A 142 -9.73 3.99 -13.37
C PHE A 142 -10.16 2.51 -13.24
N PRO A 143 -9.60 1.59 -14.06
CA PRO A 143 -9.88 0.17 -13.90
C PRO A 143 -9.38 -0.28 -12.53
N TYR A 144 -10.09 -1.20 -11.87
CA TYR A 144 -9.83 -1.68 -10.50
C TYR A 144 -10.36 -0.79 -9.38
N LEU A 145 -10.93 0.38 -9.69
CA LEU A 145 -11.55 1.23 -8.68
C LEU A 145 -12.65 0.47 -7.92
N ASP A 146 -12.57 0.46 -6.60
CA ASP A 146 -13.62 -0.03 -5.73
C ASP A 146 -14.33 1.13 -5.02
N ARG A 147 -13.56 1.99 -4.34
CA ARG A 147 -14.08 3.12 -3.56
C ARG A 147 -13.20 4.35 -3.72
N VAL A 148 -13.85 5.52 -3.71
CA VAL A 148 -13.21 6.84 -3.61
C VAL A 148 -13.64 7.50 -2.31
N GLU A 149 -12.73 8.19 -1.66
CA GLU A 149 -13.00 9.00 -0.48
C GLU A 149 -12.20 10.30 -0.56
N ILE A 150 -12.83 11.42 -0.16
CA ILE A 150 -12.15 12.69 -0.01
C ILE A 150 -12.35 13.14 1.42
N PHE A 151 -11.25 13.45 2.10
CA PHE A 151 -11.25 13.95 3.47
C PHE A 151 -10.28 15.11 3.60
N GLU A 152 -10.47 15.94 4.62
CA GLU A 152 -9.59 17.07 4.93
C GLU A 152 -8.73 16.72 6.14
N THR A 153 -7.42 16.94 6.05
CA THR A 153 -6.48 16.70 7.14
C THR A 153 -5.28 17.64 7.04
N GLU A 154 -4.53 17.76 8.13
CA GLU A 154 -3.17 18.29 8.09
C GLU A 154 -2.26 17.22 7.48
N VAL A 155 -1.49 17.60 6.46
CA VAL A 155 -0.52 16.76 5.77
C VAL A 155 0.87 17.36 5.88
N GLN A 156 1.87 16.49 5.81
CA GLN A 156 3.28 16.82 5.59
C GLN A 156 3.63 16.44 4.17
N LEU A 157 4.11 17.40 3.39
CA LEU A 157 4.58 17.19 2.03
C LEU A 157 6.08 17.40 1.96
N LEU A 158 6.78 16.38 1.47
CA LEU A 158 8.20 16.47 1.14
C LEU A 158 8.38 16.63 -0.37
N ASP A 159 9.34 17.45 -0.77
CA ASP A 159 9.72 17.61 -2.19
C ASP A 159 10.15 16.24 -2.76
N PRO A 160 9.49 15.73 -3.82
CA PRO A 160 9.85 14.45 -4.44
C PRO A 160 11.31 14.35 -4.90
N GLU A 161 11.95 15.48 -5.25
CA GLU A 161 13.36 15.52 -5.64
C GLU A 161 14.29 15.14 -4.49
N ILE A 162 13.89 15.40 -3.24
CA ILE A 162 14.64 14.96 -2.05
C ILE A 162 14.57 13.43 -1.95
N VAL A 163 13.37 12.88 -2.09
CA VAL A 163 13.13 11.43 -2.01
C VAL A 163 13.87 10.70 -3.13
N LEU A 164 13.85 11.22 -4.35
CA LEU A 164 14.60 10.69 -5.49
C LEU A 164 16.12 10.69 -5.25
N LYS A 165 16.67 11.75 -4.63
CA LYS A 165 18.10 11.78 -4.27
C LYS A 165 18.44 10.68 -3.28
N ILE A 166 17.63 10.51 -2.24
CA ILE A 166 17.82 9.45 -1.25
C ILE A 166 17.77 8.08 -1.94
N LEU A 167 16.76 7.82 -2.78
CA LEU A 167 16.60 6.57 -3.52
C LEU A 167 17.85 6.22 -4.36
N ASN A 168 18.52 7.22 -4.93
CA ASN A 168 19.73 7.03 -5.74
C ASN A 168 21.01 6.81 -4.92
N GLU A 169 21.00 7.15 -3.63
CA GLU A 169 22.16 7.02 -2.73
C GLU A 169 22.16 5.73 -1.92
N VAL A 170 20.99 5.11 -1.72
CA VAL A 170 20.81 3.94 -0.86
C VAL A 170 20.70 2.64 -1.65
N ASN A 171 21.07 1.52 -1.03
CA ASN A 171 20.98 0.19 -1.64
C ASN A 171 19.93 -0.73 -0.98
N TYR A 172 19.42 -0.34 0.18
CA TYR A 172 18.52 -1.14 1.01
C TYR A 172 17.25 -0.34 1.34
N VAL A 173 16.11 -1.04 1.46
CA VAL A 173 14.81 -0.42 1.73
C VAL A 173 14.78 0.21 3.13
N ASP A 174 15.37 -0.44 4.13
CA ASP A 174 15.42 0.09 5.49
C ASP A 174 16.19 1.42 5.54
N GLU A 175 17.39 1.47 4.94
CA GLU A 175 18.18 2.71 4.82
C GLU A 175 17.43 3.80 4.03
N TYR A 176 16.65 3.41 3.02
CA TYR A 176 15.81 4.33 2.26
C TYR A 176 14.75 4.98 3.14
N LEU A 177 14.05 4.17 3.94
CA LEU A 177 12.97 4.63 4.82
C LEU A 177 13.48 5.47 5.97
N GLU A 178 14.58 5.07 6.61
CA GLU A 178 15.24 5.85 7.67
C GLU A 178 15.59 7.27 7.18
N LYS A 179 16.22 7.38 6.00
CA LYS A 179 16.59 8.69 5.44
C LYS A 179 15.37 9.52 4.99
N ILE A 180 14.30 8.87 4.51
CA ILE A 180 13.04 9.57 4.21
C ILE A 180 12.48 10.16 5.50
N GLU A 181 12.42 9.38 6.57
CA GLU A 181 11.93 9.82 7.88
C GLU A 181 12.71 11.02 8.41
N GLU A 182 14.05 10.96 8.38
CA GLU A 182 14.91 12.10 8.71
C GLU A 182 14.56 13.33 7.85
N ALA A 183 14.42 13.16 6.54
CA ALA A 183 14.10 14.25 5.63
C ALA A 183 12.71 14.86 5.91
N PHE A 184 11.71 14.05 6.27
CA PHE A 184 10.40 14.54 6.68
C PHE A 184 10.50 15.40 7.95
N SER A 185 11.25 14.94 8.95
CA SER A 185 11.43 15.69 10.21
C SER A 185 12.10 17.06 10.02
N GLU A 186 12.98 17.19 9.01
CA GLU A 186 13.77 18.40 8.78
C GLU A 186 13.16 19.36 7.76
N LYS A 187 12.50 18.83 6.71
CA LYS A 187 12.24 19.56 5.46
C LYS A 187 10.81 19.49 4.97
N ALA A 188 9.95 18.64 5.56
CA ALA A 188 8.56 18.59 5.13
C ALA A 188 7.83 19.89 5.44
N VAL A 189 6.91 20.26 4.57
CA VAL A 189 6.01 21.40 4.77
C VAL A 189 4.67 20.88 5.27
N GLU A 190 4.24 21.41 6.41
CA GLU A 190 2.92 21.15 6.96
C GLU A 190 1.87 22.07 6.34
N GLU A 191 0.77 21.49 5.87
CA GLU A 191 -0.39 22.26 5.44
C GLU A 191 -1.69 21.50 5.62
N LYS A 192 -2.78 22.24 5.80
CA LYS A 192 -4.12 21.66 5.83
C LYS A 192 -4.66 21.57 4.40
N THR A 193 -4.99 20.37 3.94
CA THR A 193 -5.52 20.16 2.59
C THR A 193 -6.50 19.00 2.52
N LYS A 194 -7.22 18.91 1.40
CA LYS A 194 -8.01 17.72 1.07
C LYS A 194 -7.11 16.65 0.48
N VAL A 195 -7.35 15.41 0.84
CA VAL A 195 -6.69 14.22 0.31
C VAL A 195 -7.74 13.35 -0.35
N LEU A 196 -7.45 12.95 -1.58
CA LEU A 196 -8.22 11.95 -2.31
C LEU A 196 -7.61 10.57 -2.02
N ALA A 197 -8.39 9.66 -1.45
CA ALA A 197 -8.05 8.25 -1.32
C ALA A 197 -8.81 7.42 -2.36
N ILE A 198 -8.05 6.71 -3.20
CA ILE A 198 -8.55 5.77 -4.20
C ILE A 198 -8.23 4.37 -3.70
N ARG A 199 -9.26 3.53 -3.54
CA ARG A 199 -9.12 2.13 -3.14
C ARG A 199 -9.57 1.22 -4.26
N GLY A 200 -8.88 0.11 -4.44
CA GLY A 200 -9.22 -0.84 -5.49
C GLY A 200 -8.62 -2.22 -5.29
N ILE A 201 -9.02 -3.15 -6.15
CA ILE A 201 -8.51 -4.54 -6.18
C ILE A 201 -8.08 -4.85 -7.59
N CYS A 202 -6.83 -5.26 -7.76
CA CYS A 202 -6.27 -5.59 -9.07
C CYS A 202 -5.61 -6.97 -9.08
N PRO A 203 -5.46 -7.61 -10.25
CA PRO A 203 -4.69 -8.84 -10.36
C PRO A 203 -3.23 -8.58 -9.97
N ALA A 204 -2.70 -9.31 -8.99
CA ALA A 204 -1.33 -9.13 -8.52
C ALA A 204 -0.26 -9.51 -9.58
N SER A 205 -0.70 -10.12 -10.69
CA SER A 205 0.11 -10.39 -11.87
C SER A 205 0.48 -9.16 -12.69
N ILE A 206 -0.23 -8.02 -12.54
CA ILE A 206 0.15 -6.78 -13.22
C ILE A 206 1.45 -6.22 -12.65
N THR A 207 2.16 -5.40 -13.44
CA THR A 207 3.36 -4.71 -12.96
C THR A 207 3.01 -3.48 -12.14
N LEU A 208 3.92 -3.09 -11.24
CA LEU A 208 3.78 -1.85 -10.47
C LEU A 208 3.68 -0.63 -11.40
N SER A 209 4.48 -0.59 -12.48
CA SER A 209 4.39 0.45 -13.51
C SER A 209 3.04 0.50 -14.22
N ARG A 210 2.33 -0.63 -14.31
CA ARG A 210 1.00 -0.65 -14.94
C ARG A 210 -0.03 0.03 -14.04
N LEU A 211 0.04 -0.20 -12.73
CA LEU A 211 -0.79 0.50 -11.75
C LEU A 211 -0.44 2.00 -11.69
N GLU A 212 0.86 2.32 -11.67
CA GLU A 212 1.38 3.70 -11.75
C GLU A 212 0.81 4.46 -12.95
N ASN A 213 0.75 3.84 -14.13
CA ASN A 213 0.20 4.48 -15.32
C ASN A 213 -1.29 4.85 -15.21
N TYR A 214 -2.11 4.10 -14.45
CA TYR A 214 -3.51 4.47 -14.24
C TYR A 214 -3.62 5.72 -13.35
N VAL A 215 -2.80 5.79 -12.30
CA VAL A 215 -2.75 6.96 -11.41
C VAL A 215 -2.14 8.16 -12.14
N LYS A 216 -1.09 7.95 -12.93
CA LYS A 216 -0.45 8.96 -13.76
C LYS A 216 -1.42 9.59 -14.74
N LYS A 217 -2.19 8.77 -15.45
CA LYS A 217 -3.22 9.27 -16.36
C LYS A 217 -4.24 10.16 -15.62
N LEU A 218 -4.69 9.73 -14.44
CA LEU A 218 -5.59 10.53 -13.61
C LEU A 218 -4.96 11.87 -13.21
N VAL A 219 -3.70 11.87 -12.78
CA VAL A 219 -2.97 13.08 -12.36
C VAL A 219 -2.71 14.03 -13.53
N GLU A 220 -2.39 13.51 -14.71
CA GLU A 220 -2.13 14.32 -15.91
C GLU A 220 -3.42 14.89 -16.52
N GLU A 221 -4.53 14.15 -16.48
CA GLU A 221 -5.82 14.60 -17.00
C GLU A 221 -6.49 15.65 -16.11
N ASN A 222 -6.05 15.79 -14.85
CA ASN A 222 -6.63 16.69 -13.87
C ASN A 222 -5.54 17.53 -13.20
N ASP A 223 -5.51 18.84 -13.46
CA ASP A 223 -4.57 19.78 -12.81
C ASP A 223 -4.96 20.08 -11.34
N CYS A 224 -5.38 19.06 -10.60
CA CYS A 224 -5.98 19.15 -9.28
C CYS A 224 -5.12 18.59 -8.15
N PHE A 225 -3.99 17.97 -8.48
CA PHE A 225 -3.14 17.31 -7.50
C PHE A 225 -1.93 18.17 -7.17
N LYS A 226 -1.54 18.18 -5.90
CA LYS A 226 -0.31 18.80 -5.44
C LYS A 226 0.86 17.84 -5.67
N GLU A 227 1.95 18.40 -6.15
CA GLU A 227 3.24 17.73 -6.17
C GLU A 227 3.81 17.76 -4.74
N GLY A 228 4.22 16.60 -4.24
CA GLY A 228 4.64 16.42 -2.85
C GLY A 228 4.43 14.99 -2.39
N THR A 229 5.49 14.35 -1.93
CA THR A 229 5.43 13.01 -1.33
C THR A 229 4.79 13.11 0.05
N MET A 230 3.87 12.17 0.34
CA MET A 230 3.27 12.02 1.66
C MET A 230 3.74 10.72 2.30
N MET A 231 4.04 10.75 3.59
CA MET A 231 4.28 9.55 4.41
C MET A 231 3.39 9.65 5.65
N PHE A 232 2.85 8.52 6.09
CA PHE A 232 1.91 8.44 7.20
C PHE A 232 1.84 7.02 7.73
N THR A 233 1.39 6.88 8.98
CA THR A 233 1.00 5.58 9.52
C THR A 233 -0.45 5.31 9.15
N ARG A 234 -0.72 4.25 8.39
CA ARG A 234 -2.07 3.81 8.07
C ARG A 234 -2.48 2.66 9.00
N ILE A 235 -3.58 2.82 9.73
CA ILE A 235 -4.10 1.81 10.66
C ILE A 235 -5.18 0.97 9.99
N TYR A 236 -5.04 -0.34 9.97
CA TYR A 236 -6.08 -1.27 9.52
C TYR A 236 -6.66 -2.03 10.70
N LEU A 237 -7.95 -2.35 10.62
CA LEU A 237 -8.54 -3.33 11.50
C LEU A 237 -8.09 -4.70 11.01
N ARG A 238 -7.45 -5.49 11.87
CA ARG A 238 -7.33 -6.92 11.62
C ARG A 238 -8.74 -7.47 11.51
N GLU A 239 -9.03 -8.14 10.41
CA GLU A 239 -10.22 -8.98 10.37
C GLU A 239 -10.08 -10.05 11.46
N ALA A 240 -10.79 -9.84 12.57
CA ALA A 240 -10.96 -10.84 13.60
C ALA A 240 -11.81 -11.96 13.01
N TRP A 241 -11.17 -12.96 12.43
CA TRP A 241 -11.84 -14.21 12.09
C TRP A 241 -12.22 -14.92 13.41
N SER A 242 -13.47 -14.75 13.82
CA SER A 242 -14.07 -15.62 14.83
C SER A 242 -14.38 -16.97 14.18
N PRO A 243 -13.86 -18.10 14.73
CA PRO A 243 -14.11 -19.44 14.20
C PRO A 243 -15.59 -19.85 14.26
#